data_AF-A0A1V6MHC8-F1
#
_entry.id   AF-A0A1V6MHC8-F1
#
_cell.length_a   1.000
_cell.length_b   1.000
_cell.length_c   1.000
_cell.angle_alpha   90.00
_cell.angle_beta   90.00
_cell.angle_gamma   90.00
#
_symmetry.space_group_name_H-M   'P 1'
#
loop_
_entity.id
_entity.type
_entity.pdbx_description
1 polymer ?
#
loop_
_entity_poly.entity_id
_entity_poly.type
_entity_poly.pdbx_seq_one_letter_code
_entity_poly.pdbx_strand_id
1 'polypeptide(L)'
;MDRPVPAPTHDGAVLEIRPLPGLPGIRAAGEINVSTRSSWEQALRHLASAHTDVSFVELSDLMFIDVGGATALAVTAQQLGNGRIVVDRPPRELERILDMFWPGLSTIEVAGR
;
A
#
# COMPACT_ATOMS: atom_id res chain seq x y z
N MET A 1 12.82 30.83 25.48
CA MET A 1 12.46 30.75 24.04
C MET A 1 12.72 29.33 23.62
N ASP A 2 11.65 28.52 23.53
CA ASP A 2 11.74 27.14 23.03
C ASP A 2 12.08 27.16 21.55
N ARG A 3 13.17 26.48 21.19
CA ARG A 3 13.58 26.30 19.80
C ARG A 3 12.72 25.16 19.23
N PRO A 4 12.02 25.34 18.10
CA PRO A 4 11.27 24.24 17.52
C PRO A 4 12.26 23.12 17.15
N VAL A 5 12.00 21.91 17.67
CA VAL A 5 12.69 20.69 17.23
C VAL A 5 12.39 20.54 15.74
N PRO A 6 13.40 20.45 14.86
CA PRO A 6 13.14 20.19 13.46
C PRO A 6 12.39 18.86 13.34
N ALA A 7 11.23 18.89 12.69
CA ALA A 7 10.51 17.66 12.35
C ALA A 7 11.45 16.73 11.57
N PRO A 8 11.40 15.41 11.78
CA PRO A 8 12.24 14.48 11.04
C PRO A 8 12.00 14.69 9.54
N THR A 9 13.04 15.17 8.85
CA THR A 9 13.09 15.20 7.39
C THR A 9 13.10 13.75 6.92
N HIS A 10 12.07 13.33 6.19
CA HIS A 10 11.85 11.95 5.69
C HIS A 10 12.84 11.54 4.57
N ASP A 11 14.05 12.10 4.59
CA ASP A 11 15.07 12.02 3.52
C ASP A 11 15.79 10.66 3.48
N GLY A 12 15.36 9.70 4.31
CA GLY A 12 15.92 8.35 4.41
C GLY A 12 14.88 7.23 4.40
N ALA A 13 13.61 7.53 4.12
CA ALA A 13 12.58 6.50 4.01
C ALA A 13 12.86 5.62 2.78
N VAL A 14 13.10 4.33 3.02
CA VAL A 14 13.33 3.34 1.96
C VAL A 14 12.04 2.55 1.75
N LEU A 15 11.65 2.40 0.49
CA LEU A 15 10.59 1.50 0.07
C LEU A 15 11.18 0.48 -0.89
N GLU A 16 11.24 -0.78 -0.46
CA GLU A 16 11.59 -1.89 -1.33
C GLU A 16 10.32 -2.54 -1.88
N ILE A 17 10.26 -2.72 -3.20
CA ILE A 17 9.14 -3.39 -3.87
C ILE A 17 9.71 -4.52 -4.73
N ARG A 18 9.17 -5.73 -4.57
CA ARG A 18 9.59 -6.91 -5.33
C ARG A 18 8.39 -7.74 -5.77
N PRO A 19 8.44 -8.45 -6.91
CA PRO A 19 7.40 -9.42 -7.27
C PRO A 19 7.28 -10.53 -6.23
N LEU A 20 6.07 -11.04 -6.01
CA LEU A 20 5.85 -12.22 -5.18
C LEU A 20 6.21 -13.51 -5.94
N PRO A 21 7.07 -14.38 -5.40
CA PRO A 21 7.36 -15.66 -6.02
C PRO A 21 6.11 -16.55 -6.06
N GLY A 22 5.68 -16.96 -7.25
CA GLY A 22 4.58 -17.91 -7.43
C GLY A 22 3.17 -17.34 -7.24
N LEU A 23 3.01 -16.04 -7.01
CA LEU A 23 1.72 -15.37 -6.91
C LEU A 23 1.68 -14.11 -7.82
N PRO A 24 0.53 -13.79 -8.41
CA PRO A 24 0.33 -12.53 -9.14
C PRO A 24 0.32 -11.37 -8.14
N GLY A 25 1.46 -10.74 -7.88
CA GLY A 25 1.53 -9.76 -6.80
C GLY A 25 2.89 -9.14 -6.54
N ILE A 26 2.90 -8.23 -5.57
CA ILE A 26 4.08 -7.53 -5.08
C ILE A 26 4.19 -7.66 -3.57
N ARG A 27 5.43 -7.62 -3.09
CA ARG A 27 5.79 -7.41 -1.69
C ARG A 27 6.32 -6.00 -1.54
N ALA A 28 5.88 -5.29 -0.51
CA ALA A 28 6.41 -3.99 -0.13
C ALA A 28 6.97 -4.03 1.31
N ALA A 29 8.16 -3.47 1.49
CA ALA A 29 8.83 -3.38 2.79
C ALA A 29 9.38 -1.97 3.00
N GLY A 30 9.41 -1.51 4.25
CA GLY A 30 9.86 -0.17 4.62
C GLY A 30 8.70 0.81 4.82
N GLU A 31 8.74 1.99 4.19
CA GLU A 31 7.75 3.05 4.44
C GLU A 31 7.07 3.53 3.16
N ILE A 32 5.74 3.67 3.20
CA ILE A 32 4.95 4.33 2.16
C ILE A 32 4.52 5.70 2.67
N ASN A 33 5.23 6.73 2.25
CA ASN A 33 4.96 8.12 2.62
C ASN A 33 5.04 9.02 1.37
N VAL A 34 5.09 10.34 1.56
CA VAL A 34 5.15 11.29 0.44
C VAL A 34 6.41 11.13 -0.42
N SER A 35 7.58 10.79 0.16
CA SER A 35 8.83 10.67 -0.60
C SER A 35 8.93 9.35 -1.37
N THR A 36 8.27 8.29 -0.89
CA THR A 36 8.23 6.97 -1.56
C THR A 36 6.98 6.76 -2.43
N ARG A 37 6.07 7.76 -2.48
CA ARG A 37 4.76 7.67 -3.15
C ARG A 37 4.85 7.30 -4.62
N SER A 38 5.76 7.93 -5.37
CA SER A 38 5.85 7.71 -6.81
C SER A 38 6.22 6.26 -7.14
N SER A 39 7.14 5.66 -6.38
CA SER A 39 7.53 4.25 -6.53
C SER A 39 6.36 3.32 -6.19
N TRP A 40 5.62 3.62 -5.12
CA TRP A 40 4.43 2.87 -4.73
C TRP A 40 3.34 2.90 -5.81
N GLU A 41 2.99 4.08 -6.32
CA GLU A 41 2.01 4.23 -7.39
C GLU A 41 2.44 3.54 -8.68
N GLN A 42 3.71 3.61 -9.04
CA GLN A 42 4.23 2.93 -10.22
C GLN A 42 4.07 1.41 -10.09
N ALA A 43 4.42 0.83 -8.94
CA ALA A 43 4.23 -0.59 -8.69
C ALA A 43 2.76 -1.02 -8.75
N LEU A 44 1.86 -0.22 -8.17
CA LEU A 44 0.42 -0.47 -8.24
C LEU A 44 -0.14 -0.41 -9.67
N ARG A 45 0.32 0.55 -10.48
CA ARG A 45 -0.06 0.61 -11.91
C ARG A 45 0.42 -0.63 -12.66
N HIS A 46 1.65 -1.08 -12.41
CA HIS A 46 2.17 -2.31 -13.01
C HIS A 46 1.36 -3.53 -12.59
N LEU A 47 1.06 -3.65 -11.29
CA LEU A 47 0.22 -4.70 -10.73
C LEU A 47 -1.16 -4.75 -11.41
N ALA A 48 -1.84 -3.60 -11.50
CA ALA A 48 -3.15 -3.49 -12.14
C ALA A 48 -3.14 -3.81 -13.64
N SER A 49 -2.02 -3.53 -14.33
CA SER A 49 -1.88 -3.85 -15.75
C SER A 49 -1.56 -5.33 -16.02
N ALA A 50 -0.96 -6.03 -15.05
CA ALA A 50 -0.45 -7.38 -15.22
C ALA A 50 -1.48 -8.48 -14.88
N HIS A 51 -2.54 -8.16 -14.13
CA HIS A 51 -3.43 -9.16 -13.54
C HIS A 51 -4.89 -8.77 -13.71
N THR A 52 -5.71 -9.72 -14.17
CA THR A 52 -7.12 -9.47 -14.53
C THR A 52 -8.13 -9.94 -13.49
N ASP A 53 -7.70 -10.68 -12.46
CA ASP A 53 -8.62 -11.28 -11.48
C ASP A 53 -8.18 -11.00 -10.03
N VAL A 54 -7.12 -11.64 -9.54
CA VAL A 54 -6.63 -11.42 -8.17
C VAL A 54 -5.18 -10.97 -8.19
N SER A 55 -4.88 -9.89 -7.47
CA SER A 55 -3.54 -9.39 -7.22
C SER A 55 -3.21 -9.41 -5.74
N PHE A 56 -2.02 -9.85 -5.37
CA PHE A 56 -1.57 -9.90 -3.98
C PHE A 56 -0.63 -8.74 -3.65
N VAL A 57 -0.84 -8.12 -2.50
CA VAL A 57 0.01 -7.07 -1.94
C VAL A 57 0.41 -7.52 -0.53
N GLU A 58 1.66 -7.96 -0.38
CA GLU A 58 2.19 -8.48 0.88
C GLU A 58 2.92 -7.37 1.64
N LEU A 59 2.50 -7.09 2.88
CA LEU A 59 2.90 -5.90 3.65
C LEU A 59 3.50 -6.20 5.04
N SER A 60 3.92 -7.44 5.30
CA SER A 60 4.41 -7.84 6.63
C SER A 60 5.67 -7.12 7.10
N ASP A 61 6.51 -6.66 6.19
CA ASP A 61 7.71 -5.86 6.51
C ASP A 61 7.46 -4.35 6.28
N LEU A 62 6.20 -3.94 6.13
CA LEU A 62 5.83 -2.54 6.01
C LEU A 62 5.79 -1.92 7.41
N MET A 63 6.65 -0.93 7.63
CA MET A 63 6.78 -0.22 8.90
C MET A 63 5.76 0.90 9.06
N PHE A 64 5.38 1.55 7.94
CA PHE A 64 4.48 2.71 7.96
C PHE A 64 3.78 2.90 6.60
N ILE A 65 2.55 3.41 6.65
CA ILE A 65 1.83 3.91 5.47
C ILE A 65 0.97 5.10 5.83
N ASP A 66 1.16 6.22 5.11
CA ASP A 66 0.28 7.38 5.25
C ASP A 66 -1.05 7.22 4.48
N VAL A 67 -1.99 8.14 4.74
CA VAL A 67 -3.32 8.15 4.11
C VAL A 67 -3.24 8.18 2.59
N GLY A 68 -2.33 8.94 2.00
CA GLY A 68 -2.24 8.98 0.54
C GLY A 68 -1.70 7.68 -0.05
N GLY A 69 -0.89 6.93 0.70
CA GLY A 69 -0.40 5.60 0.28
C GLY A 69 -1.56 4.62 0.21
N ALA A 70 -2.43 4.66 1.22
CA ALA A 70 -3.68 3.94 1.24
C ALA A 70 -4.65 4.42 0.14
N THR A 71 -4.73 5.73 -0.12
CA THR A 71 -5.51 6.28 -1.24
C THR A 71 -5.07 5.67 -2.57
N ALA A 72 -3.76 5.63 -2.84
CA ALA A 72 -3.23 5.05 -4.07
C ALA A 72 -3.63 3.57 -4.22
N LEU A 73 -3.57 2.80 -3.14
CA LEU A 73 -4.02 1.41 -3.11
C LEU A 73 -5.53 1.28 -3.39
N ALA A 74 -6.37 2.05 -2.68
CA ALA A 74 -7.82 2.03 -2.83
C ALA A 74 -8.27 2.44 -4.24
N VAL A 75 -7.69 3.50 -4.78
CA VAL A 75 -7.97 3.96 -6.15
C VAL A 75 -7.56 2.90 -7.18
N THR A 76 -6.40 2.27 -6.99
CA THR A 76 -5.96 1.18 -7.88
C THR A 76 -6.95 0.03 -7.85
N ALA A 77 -7.36 -0.42 -6.65
CA ALA A 77 -8.32 -1.51 -6.50
C ALA A 77 -9.67 -1.21 -7.15
N GLN A 78 -10.17 0.03 -7.04
CA GLN A 78 -11.42 0.45 -7.70
C GLN A 78 -11.33 0.45 -9.23
N GLN A 79 -10.13 0.54 -9.79
CA GLN A 79 -9.90 0.57 -11.23
C GLN A 79 -9.70 -0.83 -11.85
N LEU A 80 -9.68 -1.90 -11.04
CA LEU A 80 -9.44 -3.28 -11.51
C LEU A 80 -10.60 -3.94 -12.25
N GLY A 81 -11.70 -3.22 -12.52
CA GLY A 81 -12.89 -3.79 -13.16
C GLY A 81 -13.49 -4.89 -12.28
N ASN A 82 -13.42 -6.15 -12.74
CA ASN A 82 -13.89 -7.32 -11.98
C ASN A 82 -12.85 -7.90 -11.01
N GLY A 83 -11.61 -7.39 -11.06
CA GLY A 83 -10.52 -7.88 -10.22
C GLY A 83 -10.54 -7.29 -8.80
N ARG A 84 -9.69 -7.86 -7.93
CA ARG A 84 -9.49 -7.39 -6.56
C ARG A 84 -8.04 -7.48 -6.12
N ILE A 85 -7.69 -6.66 -5.12
CA ILE A 85 -6.41 -6.72 -4.41
C ILE A 85 -6.60 -7.44 -3.08
N VAL A 86 -5.84 -8.51 -2.87
CA VAL A 86 -5.70 -9.15 -1.56
C VAL A 86 -4.49 -8.55 -0.88
N VAL A 87 -4.71 -7.86 0.24
CA VAL A 87 -3.66 -7.29 1.08
C VAL A 87 -3.33 -8.31 2.17
N ASP A 88 -2.14 -8.91 2.10
CA ASP A 88 -1.64 -9.88 3.09
C ASP A 88 -0.87 -9.15 4.20
N ARG A 89 -1.24 -9.45 5.45
CA ARG A 89 -0.58 -8.96 6.68
C ARG A 89 -0.34 -7.44 6.68
N PRO A 90 -1.36 -6.60 6.46
CA PRO A 90 -1.19 -5.15 6.53
C PRO A 90 -0.82 -4.68 7.94
N PRO A 91 -0.13 -3.53 8.06
CA PRO A 91 -0.05 -2.85 9.33
C PRO A 91 -1.46 -2.38 9.76
N ARG A 92 -1.74 -2.43 11.07
CA ARG A 92 -3.05 -2.05 11.65
C ARG A 92 -3.51 -0.63 11.26
N GLU A 93 -2.56 0.26 11.00
CA GLU A 93 -2.86 1.62 10.52
C GLU A 93 -3.57 1.60 9.16
N LEU A 94 -3.13 0.75 8.23
CA LEU A 94 -3.77 0.62 6.93
C LEU A 94 -5.22 0.15 7.07
N GLU A 95 -5.47 -0.86 7.90
CA GLU A 95 -6.83 -1.34 8.17
C GLU A 95 -7.72 -0.20 8.68
N ARG A 96 -7.24 0.59 9.65
CA ARG A 96 -7.98 1.74 10.19
C ARG A 96 -8.25 2.81 9.14
N ILE A 97 -7.29 3.11 8.28
CA ILE A 97 -7.45 4.09 7.19
C ILE A 97 -8.49 3.59 6.19
N LEU A 98 -8.42 2.32 5.78
CA LEU A 98 -9.39 1.73 4.85
C LEU A 98 -10.80 1.71 5.45
N ASP A 99 -10.95 1.31 6.71
CA ASP A 99 -12.24 1.31 7.41
C ASP A 99 -12.84 2.72 7.53
N MET A 100 -12.00 3.75 7.71
CA MET A 100 -12.44 5.14 7.87
C MET A 100 -12.85 5.80 6.56
N PHE A 101 -12.09 5.58 5.49
CA PHE A 101 -12.24 6.33 4.23
C PHE A 101 -12.84 5.52 3.08
N TRP A 102 -12.75 4.19 3.13
CA TRP A 102 -13.32 3.27 2.14
C TRP A 102 -14.08 2.09 2.79
N PRO A 103 -15.03 2.37 3.70
CA PRO A 103 -15.78 1.31 4.37
C PRO A 103 -16.52 0.45 3.33
N GLY A 104 -16.31 -0.87 3.39
CA GLY A 104 -17.00 -1.82 2.51
C GLY A 104 -16.47 -1.90 1.07
N LEU A 105 -15.26 -1.39 0.81
CA LEU A 105 -14.63 -1.53 -0.51
C LEU A 105 -14.30 -3.00 -0.83
N SER A 106 -15.18 -3.64 -1.60
CA SER A 106 -15.09 -5.07 -1.93
C SER A 106 -13.93 -5.45 -2.87
N THR A 107 -13.34 -4.48 -3.56
CA THR A 107 -12.17 -4.70 -4.43
C THR A 107 -10.87 -4.76 -3.64
N ILE A 108 -10.90 -4.52 -2.32
CA ILE A 108 -9.80 -4.83 -1.40
C ILE A 108 -10.26 -5.90 -0.41
N GLU A 109 -9.51 -6.99 -0.36
CA GLU A 109 -9.66 -8.06 0.62
C GLU A 109 -8.46 -8.01 1.56
N VAL A 110 -8.68 -7.98 2.88
CA VAL A 110 -7.59 -8.05 3.87
C VAL A 110 -7.46 -9.49 4.36
N ALA A 111 -6.29 -10.10 4.12
CA ALA A 111 -5.96 -11.45 4.53
C ALA A 111 -5.01 -11.46 5.75
N GLY A 112 -5.14 -12.50 6.59
CA GLY A 112 -4.31 -12.68 7.79
C GLY A 112 -4.96 -12.23 9.11
N ARG A 113 -6.29 -12.37 9.24
CA ARG A 113 -7.02 -12.15 10.50
C ARG A 113 -6.72 -13.21 11.57
#